data_AF-A0A1R3K264-F1
#
_entry.id   AF-A0A1R3K264-F1
#
_cell.length_a   1.000
_cell.length_b   1.000
_cell.length_c   1.000
_cell.angle_alpha   90.00
_cell.angle_beta   90.00
_cell.angle_gamma   90.00
#
_symmetry.space_group_name_H-M   'P 1'
#
loop_
_entity.id
_entity.type
_entity.pdbx_description
1 polymer ?
#
loop_
_entity_poly.entity_id
_entity_poly.type
_entity_poly.pdbx_seq_one_letter_code
_entity_poly.pdbx_strand_id
1 'polypeptide(L)'
;MTKKRPLTRVNTSVPGADVAVETAAAMASASLVFKTSDSTYSSTLLKHAKQLFTFADKYIGCYISSYEDKFTRAASWLYHAIGDQSYLKYVAGVTEYELVNWGSPTWLSLGERLAITQHPVASAFLASVYSDYMLTSQTGKITCGNDYFKPLDLRKFAKSQADYVLGSNPLKMSFLVGCGDKYQIHASQRGFKIPIDATTGCKDGFKWLYSTDPNPNVAIGVLVAGSFFNETYIDSRNNSMQAANHI
;
A
#
# COMPACT_ATOMS: atom_id res chain seq x y z
N MET A 1 15.91 -20.21 11.18
CA MET A 1 14.99 -19.80 12.28
C MET A 1 14.61 -21.05 13.07
N THR A 2 14.71 -21.04 14.41
CA THR A 2 14.52 -22.26 15.23
C THR A 2 13.34 -22.20 16.23
N LYS A 3 12.69 -21.05 16.38
CA LYS A 3 11.50 -20.90 17.23
C LYS A 3 10.23 -21.40 16.52
N LYS A 4 9.26 -21.90 17.30
CA LYS A 4 7.92 -22.30 16.81
C LYS A 4 7.24 -21.12 16.09
N ARG A 5 6.67 -21.37 14.91
CA ARG A 5 5.88 -20.42 14.12
C ARG A 5 4.42 -20.89 14.08
N PRO A 6 3.58 -20.48 15.06
CA PRO A 6 2.20 -20.91 15.10
C PRO A 6 1.41 -20.37 13.89
N LEU A 7 0.44 -21.15 13.43
CA LEU A 7 -0.49 -20.77 12.37
C LEU A 7 -1.83 -20.38 12.98
N THR A 8 -2.32 -19.19 12.65
CA THR A 8 -3.67 -18.73 12.95
C THR A 8 -4.51 -18.70 11.67
N ARG A 9 -5.83 -18.88 11.79
CA ARG A 9 -6.75 -18.81 10.66
C ARG A 9 -8.05 -18.13 11.04
N VAL A 10 -8.61 -17.39 10.10
CA VAL A 10 -9.99 -16.89 10.17
C VAL A 10 -10.95 -17.98 9.71
N ASN A 11 -12.14 -18.02 10.30
CA ASN A 11 -13.21 -18.97 9.96
C ASN A 11 -14.56 -18.44 10.47
N THR A 12 -15.64 -19.21 10.33
CA THR A 12 -16.98 -18.78 10.72
C THR A 12 -17.15 -18.54 12.23
N SER A 13 -16.32 -19.16 13.08
CA SER A 13 -16.33 -18.98 14.54
C SER A 13 -15.31 -17.96 15.03
N VAL A 14 -14.29 -17.64 14.21
CA VAL A 14 -13.29 -16.61 14.45
C VAL A 14 -13.21 -15.74 13.19
N PRO A 15 -14.16 -14.81 13.01
CA PRO A 15 -14.23 -13.98 11.81
C PRO A 15 -13.01 -13.06 11.68
N GLY A 16 -12.79 -12.58 10.47
CA GLY A 16 -11.67 -11.69 10.13
C GLY A 16 -11.90 -11.06 8.77
N ALA A 17 -12.94 -10.23 8.70
CA ALA A 17 -13.42 -9.58 7.50
C ALA A 17 -12.35 -8.67 6.90
N ASP A 18 -11.59 -7.96 7.73
CA ASP A 18 -10.47 -7.10 7.32
C ASP A 18 -9.41 -7.86 6.52
N VAL A 19 -8.93 -9.00 7.04
CA VAL A 19 -7.92 -9.83 6.34
C VAL A 19 -8.52 -10.51 5.10
N ALA A 20 -9.75 -11.02 5.21
CA ALA A 20 -10.41 -11.70 4.10
C ALA A 20 -10.69 -10.74 2.93
N VAL A 21 -11.13 -9.51 3.20
CA VAL A 21 -11.49 -8.54 2.17
C VAL A 21 -10.27 -7.90 1.51
N GLU A 22 -9.17 -7.66 2.26
CA GLU A 22 -7.89 -7.25 1.64
C GLU A 22 -7.32 -8.36 0.76
N THR A 23 -7.43 -9.62 1.20
CA THR A 23 -7.02 -10.76 0.37
C THR A 23 -7.89 -10.86 -0.88
N ALA A 24 -9.19 -10.57 -0.79
CA ALA A 24 -10.08 -10.51 -1.94
C ALA A 24 -9.66 -9.42 -2.94
N ALA A 25 -9.32 -8.22 -2.46
CA ALA A 25 -8.81 -7.12 -3.28
C ALA A 25 -7.51 -7.50 -4.01
N ALA A 26 -6.56 -8.13 -3.30
CA ALA A 26 -5.30 -8.58 -3.87
C ALA A 26 -5.52 -9.65 -4.96
N MET A 27 -6.39 -10.63 -4.72
CA MET A 27 -6.70 -11.67 -5.72
C MET A 27 -7.46 -11.09 -6.93
N ALA A 28 -8.38 -10.16 -6.71
CA ALA A 28 -9.12 -9.50 -7.79
C ALA A 28 -8.18 -8.66 -8.67
N SER A 29 -7.30 -7.84 -8.09
CA SER A 29 -6.30 -7.08 -8.84
C SER A 29 -5.31 -7.99 -9.59
N ALA A 30 -4.82 -9.05 -8.95
CA ALA A 30 -3.94 -10.03 -9.61
C ALA A 30 -4.64 -10.73 -10.78
N SER A 31 -5.95 -11.02 -10.69
CA SER A 31 -6.69 -11.62 -11.80
C SER A 31 -6.67 -10.76 -13.06
N LEU A 32 -6.69 -9.43 -12.93
CA LEU A 32 -6.56 -8.52 -14.06
C LEU A 32 -5.17 -8.61 -14.71
N VAL A 33 -4.11 -8.74 -13.90
CA VAL A 33 -2.72 -8.87 -14.38
C VAL A 33 -2.53 -10.16 -15.17
N PHE A 34 -3.07 -11.27 -14.68
CA PHE A 34 -2.93 -12.58 -15.33
C PHE A 34 -3.94 -12.83 -16.46
N LYS A 35 -4.87 -11.90 -16.70
CA LYS A 35 -6.01 -12.11 -17.61
C LYS A 35 -5.59 -12.56 -19.01
N THR A 36 -4.50 -12.01 -19.55
CA THR A 36 -4.01 -12.30 -20.91
C THR A 36 -2.89 -13.35 -20.93
N SER A 37 -2.04 -13.38 -19.91
CA SER A 37 -0.88 -14.28 -19.83
C SER A 37 -1.23 -15.67 -19.32
N ASP A 38 -2.17 -15.78 -18.38
CA ASP A 38 -2.67 -17.05 -17.82
C ASP A 38 -4.14 -16.90 -17.39
N SER A 39 -5.03 -17.12 -18.36
CA SER A 39 -6.48 -16.99 -18.15
C SER A 39 -7.04 -18.01 -17.15
N THR A 40 -6.39 -19.17 -17.00
CA THR A 40 -6.81 -20.22 -16.04
C THR A 40 -6.49 -19.78 -14.61
N TYR A 41 -5.28 -19.27 -14.38
CA TYR A 41 -4.88 -18.74 -13.09
C TYR A 41 -5.67 -17.48 -12.74
N SER A 42 -5.86 -16.56 -13.69
CA SER A 42 -6.75 -15.40 -13.54
C SER A 42 -8.15 -15.81 -13.06
N SER A 43 -8.75 -16.82 -13.69
CA SER A 43 -10.08 -17.31 -13.30
C SER A 43 -10.10 -17.92 -11.89
N THR A 44 -9.01 -18.58 -11.50
CA THR A 44 -8.84 -19.17 -10.15
C THR A 44 -8.74 -18.07 -9.09
N LEU A 45 -7.93 -17.04 -9.33
CA LEU A 45 -7.81 -15.86 -8.46
C LEU A 45 -9.16 -15.17 -8.29
N LEU A 46 -9.87 -14.94 -9.40
CA LEU A 46 -11.16 -14.25 -9.37
C LEU A 46 -12.23 -15.05 -8.62
N LYS A 47 -12.24 -16.37 -8.78
CA LYS A 47 -13.11 -17.27 -8.00
C LYS A 47 -12.86 -17.13 -6.50
N HIS A 48 -11.60 -17.15 -6.07
CA HIS A 48 -11.25 -17.02 -4.66
C HIS A 48 -11.50 -15.61 -4.11
N ALA A 49 -11.29 -14.57 -4.92
CA ALA A 49 -11.62 -13.19 -4.55
C ALA A 49 -13.11 -13.05 -4.20
N LYS A 50 -14.01 -13.60 -5.03
CA LYS A 50 -15.45 -13.61 -4.75
C LYS A 50 -15.79 -14.37 -3.46
N GLN A 51 -15.22 -15.57 -3.28
CA GLN A 51 -15.46 -16.40 -2.10
C GLN A 51 -15.04 -15.67 -0.81
N LEU A 52 -13.89 -15.02 -0.82
CA LEU A 52 -13.37 -14.26 0.32
C LEU A 52 -14.20 -13.02 0.61
N PHE A 53 -14.63 -12.28 -0.42
CA PHE A 53 -15.50 -11.13 -0.26
C PHE A 53 -16.84 -11.55 0.37
N THR A 54 -17.49 -12.60 -0.15
CA THR A 54 -18.73 -13.14 0.42
C THR A 54 -18.54 -13.66 1.85
N PHE A 55 -17.40 -14.29 2.14
CA PHE A 55 -17.08 -14.71 3.51
C PHE A 55 -16.97 -13.51 4.45
N ALA A 56 -16.24 -12.47 4.05
CA ALA A 56 -16.06 -11.25 4.85
C ALA A 56 -17.40 -10.54 5.10
N ASP A 57 -18.22 -10.41 4.06
CA ASP A 57 -19.53 -9.72 4.12
C ASP A 57 -20.54 -10.48 5.00
N LYS A 58 -20.47 -11.82 5.00
CA LYS A 58 -21.36 -12.66 5.81
C LYS A 58 -20.90 -12.81 7.28
N TYR A 59 -19.60 -12.87 7.52
CA TYR A 59 -19.02 -13.10 8.84
C TYR A 59 -18.21 -11.88 9.26
N ILE A 60 -18.94 -10.80 9.57
CA ILE A 60 -18.35 -9.53 9.99
C ILE A 60 -17.64 -9.71 11.34
N GLY A 61 -16.38 -9.32 11.38
CA GLY A 61 -15.56 -9.28 12.58
C GLY A 61 -14.16 -8.82 12.26
N CYS A 62 -13.56 -8.02 13.13
CA CYS A 62 -12.20 -7.54 12.96
C CYS A 62 -11.21 -8.59 13.48
N TYR A 63 -10.23 -8.98 12.66
CA TYR A 63 -9.09 -9.75 13.16
C TYR A 63 -8.00 -8.83 13.70
N ILE A 64 -7.76 -7.67 13.07
CA ILE A 64 -6.71 -6.71 13.43
C ILE A 64 -7.27 -5.29 13.59
N SER A 65 -8.06 -4.80 12.63
CA SER A 65 -8.40 -3.36 12.50
C SER A 65 -9.77 -3.13 11.84
N SER A 66 -10.12 -1.87 11.56
CA SER A 66 -11.34 -1.50 10.82
C SER A 66 -11.39 -2.18 9.45
N TYR A 67 -12.59 -2.57 9.02
CA TYR A 67 -12.82 -3.24 7.74
C TYR A 67 -13.58 -2.38 6.72
N GLU A 68 -14.26 -1.33 7.15
CA GLU A 68 -15.23 -0.57 6.34
C GLU A 68 -14.61 0.02 5.07
N ASP A 69 -13.44 0.65 5.20
CA ASP A 69 -12.68 1.19 4.07
C ASP A 69 -12.16 0.09 3.13
N LYS A 70 -11.87 -1.09 3.69
CA LYS A 70 -11.31 -2.24 2.96
C LYS A 70 -12.35 -2.94 2.10
N PHE A 71 -13.62 -2.96 2.51
CA PHE A 71 -14.72 -3.47 1.67
C PHE A 71 -14.91 -2.65 0.42
N THR A 72 -14.88 -1.32 0.53
CA THR A 72 -14.96 -0.43 -0.63
C THR A 72 -13.84 -0.72 -1.62
N ARG A 73 -12.60 -0.84 -1.13
CA ARG A 73 -11.44 -1.18 -1.97
C ARG A 73 -11.61 -2.53 -2.69
N ALA A 74 -12.03 -3.58 -1.99
CA ALA A 74 -12.25 -4.89 -2.60
C ALA A 74 -13.40 -4.90 -3.61
N ALA A 75 -14.50 -4.20 -3.30
CA ALA A 75 -15.62 -4.04 -4.21
C ALA A 75 -15.18 -3.29 -5.49
N SER A 76 -14.38 -2.24 -5.39
CA SER A 76 -13.80 -1.55 -6.56
C SER A 76 -12.97 -2.50 -7.43
N TRP A 77 -12.06 -3.28 -6.83
CA TRP A 77 -11.25 -4.24 -7.60
C TRP A 77 -12.09 -5.35 -8.25
N LEU A 78 -13.10 -5.86 -7.55
CA LEU A 78 -14.02 -6.86 -8.09
C LEU A 78 -14.87 -6.29 -9.23
N TYR A 79 -15.35 -5.05 -9.10
CA TYR A 79 -16.01 -4.34 -10.19
C TYR A 79 -15.10 -4.21 -11.42
N HIS A 80 -13.85 -3.78 -11.24
CA HIS A 80 -12.90 -3.69 -12.36
C HIS A 80 -12.59 -5.05 -13.00
N ALA A 81 -12.53 -6.12 -12.21
CA ALA A 81 -12.25 -7.47 -12.71
C ALA A 81 -13.42 -8.09 -13.49
N ILE A 82 -14.67 -7.86 -13.05
CA ILE A 82 -15.86 -8.61 -13.49
C ILE A 82 -16.86 -7.75 -14.27
N GLY A 83 -16.93 -6.44 -14.00
CA GLY A 83 -17.95 -5.54 -14.52
C GLY A 83 -19.32 -5.68 -13.87
N ASP A 84 -19.43 -6.40 -12.75
CA ASP A 84 -20.70 -6.63 -12.05
C ASP A 84 -21.12 -5.37 -11.27
N GLN A 85 -22.28 -4.82 -11.65
CA GLN A 85 -22.84 -3.58 -11.11
C GLN A 85 -23.23 -3.68 -9.62
N SER A 86 -23.37 -4.88 -9.06
CA SER A 86 -23.62 -5.05 -7.63
C SER A 86 -22.47 -4.51 -6.76
N TYR A 87 -21.22 -4.71 -7.18
CA TYR A 87 -20.05 -4.14 -6.49
C TYR A 87 -19.97 -2.62 -6.64
N LEU A 88 -20.39 -2.07 -7.78
CA LEU A 88 -20.47 -0.62 -7.96
C LEU A 88 -21.52 -0.01 -7.03
N LYS A 89 -22.68 -0.65 -6.88
CA LYS A 89 -23.71 -0.25 -5.91
C LYS A 89 -23.23 -0.37 -4.47
N TYR A 90 -22.42 -1.39 -4.16
CA TYR A 90 -21.78 -1.54 -2.85
C TYR A 90 -20.91 -0.32 -2.53
N VAL A 91 -20.09 0.12 -3.49
CA VAL A 91 -19.23 1.32 -3.35
C VAL A 91 -20.06 2.60 -3.26
N ALA A 92 -21.08 2.76 -4.11
CA ALA A 92 -21.92 3.96 -4.15
C ALA A 92 -22.92 4.07 -2.98
N GLY A 93 -23.24 2.96 -2.31
CA GLY A 93 -24.13 2.90 -1.16
C GLY A 93 -23.46 3.31 0.15
N VAL A 94 -22.12 3.40 0.19
CA VAL A 94 -21.42 4.03 1.31
C VAL A 94 -21.51 5.54 1.11
N THR A 95 -22.25 6.20 2.00
CA THR A 95 -22.59 7.61 1.90
C THR A 95 -21.35 8.47 1.65
N GLU A 96 -21.51 9.37 0.68
CA GLU A 96 -20.58 10.36 0.10
C GLU A 96 -19.79 11.22 1.13
N TYR A 97 -20.07 11.09 2.43
CA TYR A 97 -19.49 11.88 3.51
C TYR A 97 -18.32 11.21 4.28
N GLU A 98 -18.11 9.90 4.18
CA GLU A 98 -17.11 9.21 5.03
C GLU A 98 -15.89 8.63 4.31
N LEU A 99 -15.92 8.43 2.98
CA LEU A 99 -14.86 7.71 2.27
C LEU A 99 -13.92 8.56 1.42
N VAL A 100 -14.31 9.77 1.03
CA VAL A 100 -13.49 10.63 0.17
C VAL A 100 -13.27 11.97 0.84
N ASN A 101 -12.49 11.94 1.93
CA ASN A 101 -11.76 13.15 2.28
C ASN A 101 -10.62 13.29 1.25
N TRP A 102 -10.85 14.07 0.18
CA TRP A 102 -9.81 14.39 -0.81
C TRP A 102 -8.56 15.04 -0.18
N GLY A 103 -8.66 15.54 1.07
CA GLY A 103 -7.54 15.99 1.88
C GLY A 103 -6.78 14.89 2.64
N SER A 104 -7.21 13.62 2.58
CA SER A 104 -6.57 12.48 3.26
C SER A 104 -6.81 11.17 2.48
N PRO A 105 -5.86 10.71 1.63
CA PRO A 105 -6.00 9.53 0.77
C PRO A 105 -5.88 8.19 1.54
N THR A 106 -6.40 8.11 2.76
CA THR A 106 -6.25 6.96 3.66
C THR A 106 -6.94 5.69 3.18
N TRP A 107 -7.86 5.78 2.23
CA TRP A 107 -8.62 4.66 1.67
C TRP A 107 -7.82 3.79 0.67
N LEU A 108 -6.64 4.24 0.25
CA LEU A 108 -5.65 3.42 -0.47
C LEU A 108 -4.42 3.05 0.38
N SER A 109 -4.19 3.74 1.49
CA SER A 109 -3.16 3.34 2.44
C SER A 109 -3.58 2.07 3.16
N LEU A 110 -2.68 1.11 3.27
CA LEU A 110 -2.78 -0.04 4.17
C LEU A 110 -2.74 0.45 5.63
N GLY A 111 -3.80 1.09 6.14
CA GLY A 111 -4.04 1.34 7.58
C GLY A 111 -2.94 1.98 8.43
N GLU A 112 -1.78 2.33 7.89
CA GLU A 112 -0.60 2.71 8.65
C GLU A 112 -0.45 4.22 8.61
N ARG A 113 -1.00 4.88 9.64
CA ARG A 113 -0.90 6.32 9.92
C ARG A 113 0.53 6.88 10.02
N LEU A 114 1.57 6.09 9.76
CA LEU A 114 2.96 6.39 10.15
C LEU A 114 3.95 6.50 8.97
N ALA A 115 3.58 6.08 7.76
CA ALA A 115 4.47 6.18 6.59
C ALA A 115 4.05 7.34 5.69
N ILE A 116 4.74 8.48 5.81
CA ILE A 116 4.49 9.68 4.99
C ILE A 116 4.57 9.38 3.49
N THR A 117 5.40 8.43 3.05
CA THR A 117 5.49 8.04 1.63
C THR A 117 4.24 7.33 1.10
N GLN A 118 3.36 6.80 1.95
CA GLN A 118 2.09 6.22 1.49
C GLN A 118 1.16 7.29 0.92
N HIS A 119 1.14 8.50 1.48
CA HIS A 119 0.30 9.60 0.99
C HIS A 119 0.64 10.05 -0.45
N PRO A 120 1.89 10.39 -0.81
CA PRO A 120 2.24 10.77 -2.18
C PRO A 120 2.03 9.60 -3.15
N VAL A 121 2.33 8.35 -2.77
CA VAL A 121 2.11 7.18 -3.63
C VAL A 121 0.62 6.95 -3.90
N ALA A 122 -0.22 6.96 -2.86
CA ALA A 122 -1.66 6.81 -3.00
C ALA A 122 -2.28 7.96 -3.81
N SER A 123 -1.87 9.20 -3.54
CA SER A 123 -2.32 10.40 -4.28
C SER A 123 -1.93 10.34 -5.75
N ALA A 124 -0.70 9.88 -6.06
CA ALA A 124 -0.22 9.71 -7.42
C ALA A 124 -1.02 8.66 -8.19
N PHE A 125 -1.32 7.53 -7.53
CA PHE A 125 -2.16 6.48 -8.10
C PHE A 125 -3.57 7.00 -8.39
N LEU A 126 -4.22 7.68 -7.44
CA LEU A 126 -5.56 8.23 -7.64
C LEU A 126 -5.62 9.25 -8.76
N ALA A 127 -4.71 10.22 -8.75
CA ALA A 127 -4.67 11.23 -9.80
C ALA A 127 -4.42 10.60 -11.18
N SER A 128 -3.61 9.54 -11.24
CA SER A 128 -3.37 8.77 -12.45
C SER A 128 -4.62 8.03 -12.95
N VAL A 129 -5.28 7.26 -12.09
CA VAL A 129 -6.50 6.51 -12.43
C VAL A 129 -7.63 7.45 -12.80
N TYR A 130 -7.80 8.54 -12.05
CA TYR A 130 -8.86 9.51 -12.32
C TYR A 130 -8.62 10.28 -13.62
N SER A 131 -7.36 10.59 -13.95
CA SER A 131 -7.01 11.11 -15.28
C SER A 131 -7.46 10.18 -16.40
N ASP A 132 -7.27 8.87 -16.27
CA ASP A 132 -7.70 7.90 -17.28
C ASP A 132 -9.21 7.78 -17.35
N TYR A 133 -9.88 7.80 -16.20
CA TYR A 133 -11.33 7.87 -16.13
C TYR A 133 -11.88 9.11 -16.86
N MET A 134 -11.29 10.29 -16.65
CA MET A 134 -11.72 11.51 -17.33
C MET A 134 -11.59 11.41 -18.86
N LEU A 135 -10.49 10.84 -19.34
CA LEU A 135 -10.27 10.62 -20.78
C LEU A 135 -11.28 9.64 -21.38
N THR A 136 -11.55 8.52 -20.68
CA THR A 136 -12.46 7.47 -21.16
C THR A 136 -13.94 7.86 -21.07
N SER A 137 -14.33 8.59 -20.03
CA SER A 137 -15.69 9.11 -19.85
C SER A 137 -15.98 10.40 -20.63
N GLN A 138 -14.99 10.92 -21.36
CA GLN A 138 -15.08 12.21 -22.05
C GLN A 138 -15.36 13.40 -21.11
N THR A 139 -14.96 13.27 -19.84
CA THR A 139 -15.02 14.35 -18.85
C THR A 139 -13.85 15.31 -19.06
N GLY A 140 -14.11 16.46 -19.70
CA GLY A 140 -13.05 17.40 -20.07
C GLY A 140 -12.39 18.14 -18.89
N LYS A 141 -13.10 18.29 -17.76
CA LYS A 141 -12.60 18.97 -16.56
C LYS A 141 -13.38 18.54 -15.31
N ILE A 142 -12.72 18.64 -14.17
CA ILE A 142 -13.37 18.62 -12.84
C ILE A 142 -13.19 19.96 -12.15
N THR A 143 -14.13 20.30 -11.26
CA THR A 143 -14.12 21.55 -10.49
C THR A 143 -13.98 21.24 -9.01
N CYS A 144 -13.06 21.92 -8.34
CA CYS A 144 -12.90 21.86 -6.89
C CYS A 144 -12.87 23.30 -6.36
N GLY A 145 -13.96 23.74 -5.72
CA GLY A 145 -14.15 25.15 -5.40
C GLY A 145 -14.16 26.02 -6.65
N ASN A 146 -13.27 27.01 -6.71
CA ASN A 146 -13.12 27.93 -7.84
C ASN A 146 -12.12 27.44 -8.90
N ASP A 147 -11.39 26.36 -8.61
CA ASP A 147 -10.37 25.83 -9.50
C ASP A 147 -10.93 24.73 -10.39
N TYR A 148 -10.33 24.59 -11.57
CA TYR A 148 -10.64 23.51 -12.50
C TYR A 148 -9.37 22.76 -12.89
N PHE A 149 -9.50 21.44 -13.01
CA PHE A 149 -8.40 20.54 -13.33
C PHE A 149 -8.71 19.72 -14.56
N LYS A 150 -7.76 19.66 -15.50
CA LYS A 150 -7.80 18.79 -16.68
C LYS A 150 -7.11 17.46 -16.37
N PRO A 151 -7.31 16.42 -17.19
CA PRO A 151 -6.61 15.14 -17.00
C PRO A 151 -5.08 15.30 -16.92
N LEU A 152 -4.52 16.18 -17.76
CA LEU A 152 -3.08 16.44 -17.77
C LEU A 152 -2.58 17.06 -16.44
N ASP A 153 -3.41 17.85 -15.75
CA ASP A 153 -3.03 18.46 -14.48
C ASP A 153 -2.94 17.40 -13.38
N LEU A 154 -3.85 16.42 -13.39
CA LEU A 154 -3.78 15.26 -12.49
C LEU A 154 -2.54 14.40 -12.76
N ARG A 155 -2.16 14.20 -14.02
CA ARG A 155 -0.91 13.50 -14.37
C ARG A 155 0.34 14.26 -13.91
N LYS A 156 0.36 15.58 -14.04
CA LYS A 156 1.46 16.42 -13.53
C LYS A 156 1.57 16.33 -12.00
N PHE A 157 0.44 16.38 -11.30
CA PHE A 157 0.40 16.18 -9.85
C PHE A 157 0.91 14.79 -9.46
N ALA A 158 0.47 13.72 -10.15
CA ALA A 158 0.97 12.37 -9.88
C ALA A 158 2.50 12.27 -10.06
N LYS A 159 3.02 12.92 -11.11
CA LYS A 159 4.47 13.01 -11.33
C LYS A 159 5.17 13.76 -10.19
N SER A 160 4.63 14.87 -9.71
CA SER A 160 5.27 15.63 -8.61
C SER A 160 5.35 14.84 -7.32
N GLN A 161 4.38 13.96 -7.05
CA GLN A 161 4.44 13.03 -5.91
C GLN A 161 5.57 12.00 -6.06
N ALA A 162 5.76 11.46 -7.27
CA ALA A 162 6.88 10.56 -7.55
C ALA A 162 8.23 11.29 -7.45
N ASP A 163 8.33 12.50 -7.99
CA ASP A 163 9.53 13.33 -7.91
C ASP A 163 9.88 13.64 -6.44
N TYR A 164 8.89 13.91 -5.60
CA TYR A 164 9.07 14.10 -4.15
C TYR A 164 9.68 12.86 -3.49
N VAL A 165 9.14 11.66 -3.78
CA VAL A 165 9.66 10.39 -3.25
C VAL A 165 11.10 10.13 -3.69
N LEU A 166 11.46 10.54 -4.91
CA LEU A 166 12.78 10.29 -5.50
C LEU A 166 13.84 11.36 -5.18
N GLY A 167 13.50 12.40 -4.41
CA GLY A 167 14.48 13.37 -3.92
C GLY A 167 14.15 14.84 -4.16
N SER A 168 13.05 15.15 -4.85
CA SER A 168 12.52 16.52 -4.95
C SER A 168 11.75 16.92 -3.67
N ASN A 169 12.38 16.70 -2.53
CA ASN A 169 11.89 17.03 -1.20
C ASN A 169 12.92 17.91 -0.46
N PRO A 170 12.53 18.56 0.66
CA PRO A 170 13.44 19.44 1.41
C PRO A 170 14.73 18.76 1.91
N LEU A 171 14.69 17.44 2.10
CA LEU A 171 15.84 16.64 2.57
C LEU A 171 16.84 16.30 1.47
N LYS A 172 16.49 16.55 0.19
CA LYS A 172 17.25 16.16 -1.01
C LYS A 172 17.67 14.69 -0.95
N MET A 173 16.73 13.84 -0.53
CA MET A 173 16.96 12.43 -0.23
C MET A 173 15.91 11.58 -0.95
N SER A 174 16.33 10.51 -1.60
CA SER A 174 15.42 9.51 -2.12
C SER A 174 14.89 8.65 -0.98
N PHE A 175 13.56 8.51 -0.94
CA PHE A 175 12.88 7.53 -0.11
C PHE A 175 12.79 6.15 -0.79
N LEU A 176 13.26 6.02 -2.03
CA LEU A 176 13.47 4.75 -2.70
C LEU A 176 14.94 4.34 -2.56
N VAL A 177 15.19 3.27 -1.81
CA VAL A 177 16.56 2.80 -1.54
C VAL A 177 17.26 2.36 -2.83
N GLY A 178 18.49 2.84 -3.03
CA GLY A 178 19.29 2.57 -4.22
C GLY A 178 19.00 3.48 -5.41
N CYS A 179 18.15 4.51 -5.26
CA CYS A 179 17.93 5.53 -6.26
C CYS A 179 18.49 6.89 -5.77
N GLY A 180 19.25 7.59 -6.63
CA GLY A 180 19.88 8.86 -6.29
C GLY A 180 21.10 8.73 -5.35
N ASP A 181 21.69 9.87 -5.00
CA ASP A 181 22.97 9.92 -4.26
C ASP A 181 22.80 9.83 -2.74
N LYS A 182 21.59 10.08 -2.23
CA LYS A 182 21.27 10.08 -0.79
C LYS A 182 19.97 9.32 -0.56
N TYR A 183 20.04 8.22 0.17
CA TYR A 183 18.91 7.38 0.55
C TYR A 183 19.19 6.66 1.88
N GLN A 184 18.20 5.92 2.39
CA GLN A 184 18.33 5.19 3.66
C GLN A 184 19.40 4.09 3.57
N ILE A 185 20.36 4.10 4.48
CA ILE A 185 21.40 3.06 4.57
C ILE A 185 21.38 2.31 5.91
N HIS A 186 20.45 2.66 6.83
CA HIS A 186 20.28 2.01 8.13
C HIS A 186 18.84 1.48 8.34
N ALA A 187 18.36 0.66 7.41
CA ALA A 187 17.12 -0.08 7.48
C ALA A 187 16.96 -0.96 8.74
N SER A 188 15.76 -0.95 9.32
CA SER A 188 15.44 -1.71 10.52
C SER A 188 15.17 -3.22 10.27
N GLN A 189 15.10 -3.65 9.01
CA GLN A 189 14.80 -5.04 8.69
C GLN A 189 16.01 -5.97 8.90
N ARG A 190 15.77 -7.17 9.46
CA ARG A 190 16.85 -8.12 9.78
C ARG A 190 17.64 -8.59 8.55
N GLY A 191 16.95 -8.82 7.43
CA GLY A 191 17.58 -9.25 6.18
C GLY A 191 18.61 -8.27 5.63
N PHE A 192 18.50 -6.97 5.95
CA PHE A 192 19.43 -5.95 5.47
C PHE A 192 20.61 -5.72 6.43
N LYS A 193 20.43 -6.03 7.71
CA LYS A 193 21.42 -5.74 8.77
C LYS A 193 22.40 -6.87 9.05
N ILE A 194 22.03 -8.11 8.74
CA ILE A 194 22.83 -9.29 9.05
C ILE A 194 23.59 -9.70 7.78
N PRO A 195 24.94 -9.73 7.79
CA PRO A 195 25.72 -10.25 6.67
C PRO A 195 25.32 -11.68 6.30
N ILE A 196 25.44 -12.03 5.02
CA ILE A 196 24.99 -13.33 4.50
C ILE A 196 25.74 -14.52 5.12
N ASP A 197 27.01 -14.31 5.47
CA ASP A 197 27.93 -15.27 6.06
C ASP A 197 27.89 -15.27 7.60
N ALA A 198 27.11 -14.38 8.21
CA ALA A 198 27.01 -14.27 9.65
C ALA A 198 26.19 -15.42 10.25
N THR A 199 26.83 -16.26 11.06
CA THR A 199 26.11 -17.12 12.00
C THR A 199 25.60 -16.26 13.14
N THR A 200 24.28 -16.10 13.28
CA THR A 200 23.68 -15.24 14.30
C THR A 200 22.43 -15.86 14.91
N GLY A 201 22.36 -15.89 16.23
CA GLY A 201 21.22 -16.33 17.02
C GLY A 201 20.36 -15.17 17.57
N CYS A 202 19.38 -15.52 18.41
CA CYS A 202 18.44 -14.53 18.96
C CYS A 202 19.05 -13.60 20.01
N LYS A 203 20.14 -14.00 20.70
CA LYS A 203 20.73 -13.22 21.80
C LYS A 203 21.88 -12.34 21.32
N ASP A 204 22.70 -12.87 20.43
CA ASP A 204 23.85 -12.24 19.79
C ASP A 204 23.47 -11.36 18.59
N GLY A 205 22.26 -11.53 18.02
CA GLY A 205 21.80 -10.75 16.88
C GLY A 205 21.50 -9.27 17.15
N PHE A 206 21.41 -8.85 18.42
CA PHE A 206 21.21 -7.44 18.77
C PHE A 206 22.41 -6.56 18.38
N LYS A 207 23.61 -7.13 18.21
CA LYS A 207 24.78 -6.39 17.70
C LYS A 207 24.51 -5.74 16.33
N TRP A 208 23.73 -6.42 15.48
CA TRP A 208 23.36 -5.91 14.16
C TRP A 208 22.28 -4.82 14.23
N LEU A 209 21.46 -4.81 15.28
CA LEU A 209 20.47 -3.75 15.50
C LEU A 209 21.16 -2.43 15.90
N TYR A 210 22.19 -2.53 16.76
CA TYR A 210 22.86 -1.36 17.34
C TYR A 210 24.14 -0.92 16.62
N SER A 211 24.62 -1.67 15.62
CA SER A 211 25.75 -1.24 14.80
C SER A 211 25.42 0.09 14.09
N THR A 212 26.42 0.96 14.01
CA THR A 212 26.39 2.24 13.29
C THR A 212 26.89 2.11 11.86
N ASP A 213 27.35 0.93 11.46
CA ASP A 213 27.79 0.68 10.08
C ASP A 213 26.57 0.66 9.16
N PRO A 214 26.72 1.03 7.88
CA PRO A 214 25.67 0.85 6.88
C PRO A 214 25.18 -0.60 6.81
N ASN A 215 23.97 -0.80 6.29
CA ASN A 215 23.47 -2.15 6.01
C ASN A 215 24.43 -2.93 5.10
N PRO A 216 24.88 -4.15 5.48
CA PRO A 216 25.68 -4.99 4.60
C PRO A 216 24.92 -5.40 3.33
N ASN A 217 23.59 -5.54 3.40
CA ASN A 217 22.75 -5.85 2.25
C ASN A 217 21.87 -4.64 1.94
N VAL A 218 22.14 -3.97 0.83
CA VAL A 218 21.38 -2.79 0.38
C VAL A 218 20.01 -3.23 -0.14
N ALA A 219 18.96 -2.64 0.41
CA ALA A 219 17.57 -2.95 0.11
C ALA A 219 17.07 -2.28 -1.18
N ILE A 220 17.73 -2.50 -2.31
CA ILE A 220 17.43 -1.80 -3.57
C ILE A 220 15.94 -1.96 -3.93
N GLY A 221 15.28 -0.85 -4.25
CA GLY A 221 13.87 -0.82 -4.64
C GLY A 221 12.87 -0.79 -3.48
N VAL A 222 13.34 -0.81 -2.23
CA VAL A 222 12.47 -0.66 -1.06
C VAL A 222 12.10 0.80 -0.87
N LEU A 223 10.80 1.06 -0.70
CA LEU A 223 10.28 2.37 -0.31
C LEU A 223 10.28 2.48 1.22
N VAL A 224 10.93 3.51 1.75
CA VAL A 224 11.01 3.77 3.19
C VAL A 224 9.78 4.53 3.66
N ALA A 225 9.45 4.44 4.96
CA ALA A 225 8.30 5.13 5.54
C ALA A 225 8.32 6.68 5.32
N GLY A 226 9.51 7.29 5.30
CA GLY A 226 9.71 8.70 4.98
C GLY A 226 10.00 9.60 6.19
N SER A 227 9.96 10.91 5.96
CA SER A 227 10.17 11.95 6.99
C SER A 227 9.03 11.99 8.03
N PHE A 228 9.19 12.79 9.08
CA PHE A 228 8.08 13.25 9.91
C PHE A 228 7.44 14.51 9.28
N PHE A 229 6.27 14.94 9.78
CA PHE A 229 5.55 16.11 9.25
C PHE A 229 6.34 17.42 9.24
N ASN A 230 7.36 17.53 10.09
CA ASN A 230 8.27 18.68 10.13
C ASN A 230 9.47 18.52 9.17
N GLU A 231 9.40 17.59 8.22
CA GLU A 231 10.43 17.30 7.24
C GLU A 231 11.78 16.88 7.83
N THR A 232 11.75 16.21 8.99
CA THR A 232 12.95 15.61 9.58
C THR A 232 13.01 14.11 9.30
N TYR A 233 14.22 13.59 9.08
CA TYR A 233 14.47 12.16 8.89
C TYR A 233 15.73 11.75 9.65
N ILE A 234 15.62 10.73 10.50
CA ILE A 234 16.74 10.15 11.25
C ILE A 234 16.96 8.72 10.74
N ASP A 235 18.01 8.54 9.95
CA ASP A 235 18.42 7.24 9.41
C ASP A 235 19.05 6.36 10.50
N SER A 236 18.20 5.73 11.30
CA SER A 236 18.63 4.86 12.41
C SER A 236 17.83 3.57 12.43
N ARG A 237 18.53 2.45 12.59
CA ARG A 237 17.94 1.10 12.68
C ARG A 237 16.94 0.96 13.82
N ASN A 238 17.09 1.78 14.87
CA ASN A 238 16.21 1.79 16.04
C ASN A 238 15.03 2.77 15.91
N ASN A 239 15.04 3.62 14.87
CA ASN A 239 13.92 4.48 14.52
C ASN A 239 12.91 3.72 13.66
N SER A 240 12.16 2.79 14.28
CA SER A 240 11.20 1.95 13.55
C SER A 240 10.06 2.74 12.89
N MET A 241 9.86 4.02 13.21
CA MET A 241 8.83 4.83 12.55
C MET A 241 9.26 5.29 11.16
N GLN A 242 10.53 5.67 10.99
CA GLN A 242 11.05 6.19 9.72
C GLN A 242 11.90 5.19 8.95
N ALA A 243 12.52 4.26 9.68
CA ALA A 243 13.44 3.27 9.14
C ALA A 243 12.84 1.88 8.96
N ALA A 244 11.55 1.71 9.28
CA ALA A 244 10.83 0.50 8.92
C ALA A 244 10.51 0.49 7.43
N ASN A 245 10.55 -0.73 6.90
CA ASN A 245 10.27 -1.06 5.52
C ASN A 245 9.18 -2.12 5.55
N HIS A 246 8.09 -1.86 4.85
CA HIS A 246 6.90 -2.70 4.79
C HIS A 246 6.74 -3.22 3.35
N ILE A 247 6.05 -4.36 3.20
CA ILE A 247 5.72 -4.94 1.89
C ILE A 247 4.69 -4.07 1.20
#